data_AF-A0A2W4IGT2-F1
#
_entry.id   AF-A0A2W4IGT2-F1
#
_cell.length_a   1.000
_cell.length_b   1.000
_cell.length_c   1.000
_cell.angle_alpha   90.00
_cell.angle_beta   90.00
_cell.angle_gamma   90.00
#
_symmetry.space_group_name_H-M   'P 1'
#
loop_
_entity.id
_entity.type
_entity.pdbx_description
1 polymer ?
#
loop_
_entity_poly.entity_id
_entity_poly.type
_entity_poly.pdbx_seq_one_letter_code
_entity_poly.pdbx_strand_id
1 'polypeptide(L)'
;MADRCFAAPVAPLQVKCIYCPDARGLLKWSVMARLMTIWNKQFVLVVTSAFVFAGLASPCTFAQRDPDDRPRVQQPVYIPPQTEPPRLIIPPIVNTPNRDGVPIFVPTDVTNPGPALGAAYNSPSLQLPSAMSGLIPLKMHDFPKEENNKDRGEWVLVRAEQDTTYSRPSPVAVELKVGAVLVSVRKPSTAAFVKTDLGKIAITANGDAVIKNTDGVVRVMNIDGLGNNVRIKLEGGPFAGSDAKVVALKPGFELVASERTLKRSDLRPKDGIGRRKASVVLKGYAAVNQFSVDTLLQSCDLVVAINQNTTGVKERRILSDMSKMAAVLNMMDSAPGQGYVREVNYKLAQTKQNQQ
;
A
#
# COMPACT_ATOMS: atom_id res chain seq x y z
N MET A 1 26.72 -45.10 53.83
CA MET A 1 25.96 -43.83 53.96
C MET A 1 25.36 -43.54 52.59
N ALA A 2 24.30 -44.26 52.21
CA ALA A 2 22.90 -43.93 52.50
C ALA A 2 22.42 -42.69 51.73
N ASP A 3 21.72 -42.98 50.63
CA ASP A 3 20.55 -42.32 50.06
C ASP A 3 20.48 -40.79 49.95
N ARG A 4 20.19 -40.33 48.72
CA ARG A 4 18.88 -39.71 48.39
C ARG A 4 18.77 -39.46 46.88
N CYS A 5 18.01 -40.32 46.20
CA CYS A 5 17.40 -40.00 44.92
C CYS A 5 16.16 -39.13 45.18
N PHE A 6 16.13 -37.91 44.64
CA PHE A 6 14.89 -37.14 44.53
C PHE A 6 14.33 -37.33 43.11
N ALA A 7 13.34 -38.21 42.98
CA ALA A 7 12.48 -38.27 41.79
C ALA A 7 11.52 -37.07 41.85
N ALA A 8 11.65 -36.13 40.91
CA ALA A 8 10.67 -35.08 40.72
C ALA A 8 9.41 -35.66 40.05
N PRO A 9 8.20 -35.30 40.48
CA PRO A 9 6.98 -35.79 39.86
C PRO A 9 6.83 -35.25 38.44
N VAL A 10 6.71 -36.15 37.47
CA VAL A 10 6.38 -35.80 36.08
C VAL A 10 4.90 -35.43 36.03
N ALA A 11 4.61 -34.15 35.75
CA ALA A 11 3.24 -33.69 35.60
C ALA A 11 2.58 -34.35 34.37
N PRO A 12 1.30 -34.76 34.44
CA PRO A 12 0.60 -35.34 33.30
C PRO A 12 0.42 -34.28 32.19
N LEU A 13 0.82 -34.65 30.98
CA LEU A 13 0.67 -33.84 29.78
C LEU A 13 -0.82 -33.69 29.45
N GLN A 14 -1.39 -32.50 29.65
CA GLN A 14 -2.75 -32.21 29.20
C GLN A 14 -2.74 -31.86 27.71
N VAL A 15 -3.25 -32.77 26.89
CA VAL A 15 -3.53 -32.53 25.46
C VAL A 15 -4.93 -31.96 25.34
N LYS A 16 -5.05 -30.68 24.97
CA LYS A 16 -6.34 -30.02 24.74
C LYS A 16 -6.63 -30.01 23.24
N CYS A 17 -7.56 -30.86 22.79
CA CYS A 17 -8.05 -30.85 21.41
C CYS A 17 -9.00 -29.66 21.23
N ILE A 18 -8.72 -28.80 20.25
CA ILE A 18 -9.63 -27.74 19.81
C ILE A 18 -10.18 -28.16 18.46
N TYR A 19 -11.48 -28.45 18.41
CA TYR A 19 -12.19 -28.73 17.17
C TYR A 19 -12.65 -27.42 16.55
N CYS A 20 -12.24 -27.15 15.30
CA CYS A 20 -12.73 -26.04 14.50
C CYS A 20 -13.59 -26.61 13.35
N PRO A 21 -14.93 -26.53 13.43
CA PRO A 21 -15.78 -26.85 12.31
C PRO A 21 -15.79 -25.63 11.39
N ASP A 22 -14.95 -25.63 10.35
CA ASP A 22 -15.22 -24.90 9.08
C ASP A 22 -14.04 -24.87 8.09
N ALA A 23 -12.88 -25.45 8.41
CA ALA A 23 -11.83 -25.65 7.44
C ALA A 23 -11.85 -27.08 6.90
N ARG A 24 -12.24 -27.24 5.63
CA ARG A 24 -12.02 -28.48 4.88
C ARG A 24 -10.53 -28.82 4.92
N GLY A 25 -10.21 -29.84 5.72
CA GLY A 25 -9.03 -30.68 5.60
C GLY A 25 -7.67 -29.97 5.72
N LEU A 26 -7.30 -29.56 6.93
CA LEU A 26 -5.90 -29.53 7.38
C LEU A 26 -5.87 -29.52 8.92
N LEU A 27 -5.68 -30.71 9.51
CA LEU A 27 -5.44 -30.87 10.94
C LEU A 27 -4.08 -30.25 11.28
N LYS A 28 -4.10 -29.06 11.88
CA LYS A 28 -2.89 -28.39 12.35
C LYS A 28 -2.58 -28.84 13.77
N TRP A 29 -1.59 -29.71 13.91
CA TRP A 29 -1.07 -30.12 15.22
C TRP A 29 -0.20 -29.00 15.78
N SER A 30 -0.51 -28.53 16.99
CA SER A 30 0.35 -27.60 17.73
C SER A 30 0.65 -28.20 19.09
N VAL A 31 1.84 -28.77 19.24
CA VAL A 31 2.34 -29.23 20.54
C VAL A 31 2.96 -28.02 21.23
N MET A 32 2.25 -27.44 22.21
CA MET A 32 2.83 -26.43 23.08
C MET A 32 3.62 -27.11 24.20
N ALA A 33 4.92 -27.32 23.96
CA ALA A 33 5.85 -27.60 25.04
C ALA A 33 6.26 -26.28 25.70
N ARG A 34 5.67 -25.98 26.87
CA ARG A 34 6.21 -24.96 27.79
C ARG A 34 7.30 -25.64 28.61
N LEU A 35 8.57 -25.35 28.34
CA LEU A 35 9.60 -25.51 29.36
C LEU A 35 10.77 -24.56 29.18
N MET A 36 11.10 -23.94 30.31
CA MET A 36 12.33 -23.22 30.59
C MET A 36 13.57 -24.11 30.40
N THR A 37 14.71 -23.43 30.31
CA THR A 37 16.11 -23.89 30.34
C THR A 37 16.74 -24.49 29.06
N ILE A 38 17.98 -24.02 28.82
CA ILE A 38 18.70 -23.93 27.53
C ILE A 38 19.41 -25.23 27.09
N TRP A 39 19.17 -26.36 27.74
CA TRP A 39 19.99 -27.56 27.57
C TRP A 39 19.27 -28.77 26.95
N ASN A 40 18.51 -28.58 25.85
CA ASN A 40 17.97 -29.76 25.13
C ASN A 40 17.54 -29.55 23.67
N LYS A 41 18.28 -28.75 22.88
CA LYS A 41 17.95 -28.53 21.46
C LYS A 41 18.43 -29.63 20.50
N GLN A 42 19.36 -30.50 20.90
CA GLN A 42 19.87 -31.57 20.01
C GLN A 42 19.05 -32.86 20.06
N PHE A 43 18.27 -33.12 21.12
CA PHE A 43 17.47 -34.35 21.22
C PHE A 43 16.11 -34.28 20.49
N VAL A 44 15.54 -33.08 20.32
CA VAL A 44 14.21 -32.90 19.70
C VAL A 44 14.27 -32.97 18.16
N LEU A 45 15.44 -32.76 17.56
CA LEU A 45 15.62 -32.77 16.11
C LEU A 45 15.79 -34.19 15.52
N VAL A 46 16.08 -35.19 16.35
CA VAL A 46 16.29 -36.58 15.92
C VAL A 46 14.98 -37.39 15.91
N VAL A 47 13.98 -37.00 16.71
CA VAL A 47 12.71 -37.76 16.81
C VAL A 47 11.68 -37.33 15.75
N THR A 48 11.82 -36.13 15.17
CA THR A 48 10.89 -35.63 14.13
C THR A 48 11.25 -36.06 12.71
N SER A 49 12.49 -36.51 12.45
CA SER A 49 12.89 -37.03 11.14
C SER A 49 12.51 -38.50 10.89
N ALA A 50 12.24 -39.28 11.94
CA ALA A 50 11.89 -40.70 11.81
C ALA A 50 10.43 -40.96 11.38
N PHE A 51 9.54 -39.97 11.43
CA PHE A 51 8.11 -40.15 11.10
C PHE A 51 7.71 -39.71 9.69
N VAL A 52 8.63 -39.14 8.89
CA VAL A 52 8.33 -38.69 7.52
C VAL A 52 8.69 -39.74 6.45
N PHE A 53 9.45 -40.80 6.80
CA PHE A 53 9.92 -41.80 5.83
C PHE A 53 9.15 -43.14 5.81
N ALA A 54 8.10 -43.31 6.62
CA ALA A 54 7.32 -44.56 6.70
C ALA A 54 5.93 -44.48 6.02
N GLY A 55 5.71 -43.52 5.10
CA GLY A 55 4.41 -43.30 4.43
C GLY A 55 4.34 -43.66 2.94
N LEU A 56 5.43 -44.16 2.35
CA LEU A 56 5.50 -44.45 0.91
C LEU A 56 5.58 -45.96 0.64
N ALA A 57 4.51 -46.69 0.96
CA ALA A 57 4.27 -48.00 0.38
C ALA A 57 2.80 -48.44 0.59
N SER A 58 1.96 -48.26 -0.42
CA SER A 58 0.85 -49.18 -0.70
C SER A 58 0.37 -48.99 -2.14
N PRO A 59 0.24 -50.07 -2.93
CA PRO A 59 -0.28 -50.04 -4.29
C PRO A 59 -1.79 -50.31 -4.28
N CYS A 60 -2.58 -49.45 -4.94
CA CYS A 60 -3.99 -49.75 -5.22
C CYS A 60 -4.31 -49.46 -6.69
N THR A 61 -4.33 -50.56 -7.45
CA THR A 61 -5.32 -50.99 -8.44
C THR A 61 -6.04 -49.91 -9.27
N PHE A 62 -5.66 -49.86 -10.55
CA PHE A 62 -6.43 -49.26 -11.64
C PHE A 62 -7.74 -50.03 -11.86
N ALA A 63 -8.88 -49.33 -11.80
CA ALA A 63 -10.14 -49.80 -12.39
C ALA A 63 -10.43 -48.93 -13.63
N GLN A 64 -10.40 -49.55 -14.81
CA GLN A 64 -10.83 -48.95 -16.07
C GLN A 64 -12.32 -48.59 -16.00
N ARG A 65 -12.66 -47.35 -16.33
CA ARG A 65 -14.03 -46.91 -16.64
C ARG A 65 -14.16 -46.73 -18.16
N ASP A 66 -15.23 -47.28 -18.68
CA ASP A 66 -15.69 -47.20 -20.07
C ASP A 66 -15.89 -45.74 -20.52
N PRO A 67 -15.59 -45.38 -21.79
CA PRO A 67 -15.70 -44.02 -22.27
C PRO A 67 -16.92 -43.85 -23.20
N ASP A 68 -18.16 -44.06 -22.75
CA ASP A 68 -19.32 -43.74 -23.62
C ASP A 68 -20.63 -43.54 -22.85
N ASP A 69 -20.68 -42.53 -21.98
CA ASP A 69 -21.97 -42.01 -21.51
C ASP A 69 -21.90 -40.50 -21.25
N ARG A 70 -22.18 -39.71 -22.28
CA ARG A 70 -22.48 -38.28 -22.14
C ARG A 70 -23.84 -37.97 -22.75
N PRO A 71 -24.77 -37.36 -22.00
CA PRO A 71 -26.03 -36.90 -22.56
C PRO A 71 -25.78 -35.75 -23.56
N ARG A 72 -26.36 -35.86 -24.76
CA ARG A 72 -26.33 -34.82 -25.79
C ARG A 72 -27.09 -33.59 -25.31
N VAL A 73 -26.36 -32.51 -25.05
CA VAL A 73 -26.93 -31.17 -24.80
C VAL A 73 -27.32 -30.57 -26.17
N GLN A 74 -28.60 -30.32 -26.39
CA GLN A 74 -29.07 -29.55 -27.55
C GLN A 74 -28.54 -28.11 -27.44
N GLN A 75 -27.92 -27.61 -28.50
CA GLN A 75 -27.48 -26.22 -28.57
C GLN A 75 -28.71 -25.30 -28.76
N PRO A 76 -28.80 -24.16 -28.05
CA PRO A 76 -29.86 -23.18 -28.27
C PRO A 76 -29.65 -22.46 -29.62
N VAL A 77 -30.73 -22.31 -30.38
CA VAL A 77 -30.78 -21.56 -31.64
C VAL A 77 -30.53 -20.08 -31.34
N TYR A 78 -29.50 -19.52 -31.97
CA TYR A 78 -29.17 -18.10 -31.88
C TYR A 78 -30.01 -17.31 -32.90
N ILE A 79 -30.94 -16.48 -32.42
CA ILE A 79 -31.63 -15.47 -33.23
C ILE A 79 -30.89 -14.15 -33.01
N PRO A 80 -30.24 -13.55 -34.03
CA PRO A 80 -29.57 -12.28 -33.88
C PRO A 80 -30.62 -11.16 -33.60
N PRO A 81 -30.35 -10.24 -32.67
CA PRO A 81 -31.25 -9.11 -32.43
C PRO A 81 -31.26 -8.18 -33.65
N GLN A 82 -32.46 -7.88 -34.16
CA GLN A 82 -32.65 -6.82 -35.15
C GLN A 82 -32.22 -5.49 -34.55
N THR A 83 -31.24 -4.85 -35.20
CA THR A 83 -30.74 -3.53 -34.84
C THR A 83 -31.62 -2.49 -35.52
N GLU A 84 -32.57 -1.91 -34.80
CA GLU A 84 -33.23 -0.68 -35.27
C GLU A 84 -32.25 0.49 -35.19
N PRO A 85 -32.18 1.37 -36.21
CA PRO A 85 -31.33 2.55 -36.17
C PRO A 85 -31.82 3.53 -35.09
N PRO A 86 -30.91 4.22 -34.38
CA PRO A 86 -31.29 5.14 -33.32
C PRO A 86 -32.13 6.30 -33.87
N ARG A 87 -33.34 6.45 -33.34
CA ARG A 87 -34.20 7.61 -33.61
C ARG A 87 -33.55 8.85 -33.01
N LEU A 88 -33.22 9.83 -33.85
CA LEU A 88 -32.83 11.17 -33.41
C LEU A 88 -34.02 11.85 -32.74
N ILE A 89 -34.03 11.86 -31.41
CA ILE A 89 -34.94 12.71 -30.64
C ILE A 89 -34.31 14.11 -30.60
N ILE A 90 -34.76 14.98 -31.50
CA ILE A 90 -34.46 16.41 -31.43
C ILE A 90 -35.40 17.01 -30.37
N PRO A 91 -34.90 17.56 -29.26
CA PRO A 91 -35.76 18.22 -28.29
C PRO A 91 -36.40 19.47 -28.91
N PRO A 92 -37.68 19.77 -28.62
CA PRO A 92 -38.33 20.95 -29.14
C PRO A 92 -37.66 22.22 -28.60
N ILE A 93 -37.34 23.14 -29.52
CA ILE A 93 -36.87 24.48 -29.20
C ILE A 93 -38.02 25.22 -28.52
N VAL A 94 -37.94 25.37 -27.21
CA VAL A 94 -38.85 26.21 -26.44
C VAL A 94 -38.32 27.63 -26.51
N ASN A 95 -38.98 28.46 -27.32
CA ASN A 95 -38.79 29.91 -27.31
C ASN A 95 -39.41 30.48 -26.03
N THR A 96 -38.61 30.76 -25.01
CA THR A 96 -38.99 31.61 -23.87
C THR A 96 -38.43 33.02 -24.04
N PRO A 97 -39.24 34.08 -23.88
CA PRO A 97 -38.77 35.46 -23.93
C PRO A 97 -38.07 35.85 -22.61
N ASN A 98 -37.00 36.62 -22.74
CA ASN A 98 -36.33 37.46 -21.73
C ASN A 98 -36.87 37.42 -20.29
N ARG A 99 -36.06 36.87 -19.37
CA ARG A 99 -35.96 37.36 -17.99
C ARG A 99 -34.53 37.17 -17.46
N ASP A 100 -33.98 38.31 -17.07
CA ASP A 100 -32.93 38.59 -16.08
C ASP A 100 -32.15 37.40 -15.49
N GLY A 101 -30.84 37.47 -15.70
CA GLY A 101 -29.87 36.44 -15.40
C GLY A 101 -29.75 36.07 -13.93
N VAL A 102 -29.75 34.77 -13.69
CA VAL A 102 -29.07 34.12 -12.56
C VAL A 102 -28.15 33.07 -13.19
N PRO A 103 -26.82 33.09 -12.96
CA PRO A 103 -25.91 32.24 -13.69
C PRO A 103 -26.10 30.76 -13.33
N ILE A 104 -26.29 29.94 -14.37
CA ILE A 104 -26.23 28.48 -14.27
C ILE A 104 -24.78 28.10 -13.95
N PHE A 105 -24.54 27.58 -12.75
CA PHE A 105 -23.26 26.98 -12.38
C PHE A 105 -23.09 25.64 -13.10
N VAL A 106 -22.49 25.70 -14.28
CA VAL A 106 -21.88 24.53 -14.90
C VAL A 106 -20.57 24.25 -14.16
N PRO A 107 -20.28 23.02 -13.69
CA PRO A 107 -18.96 22.69 -13.16
C PRO A 107 -17.97 22.77 -14.32
N THR A 108 -17.32 23.90 -14.48
CA THR A 108 -16.20 24.05 -15.40
C THR A 108 -15.00 23.32 -14.81
N ASP A 109 -14.46 22.42 -15.63
CA ASP A 109 -13.25 21.66 -15.39
C ASP A 109 -12.14 22.60 -14.87
N VAL A 110 -11.62 22.32 -13.67
CA VAL A 110 -10.68 23.22 -12.98
C VAL A 110 -9.28 23.01 -13.53
N THR A 111 -9.03 23.55 -14.72
CA THR A 111 -7.69 23.87 -15.21
C THR A 111 -7.71 25.25 -15.83
N ASN A 112 -7.55 26.29 -15.00
CA ASN A 112 -7.08 27.58 -15.49
C ASN A 112 -6.18 28.26 -14.45
N PRO A 113 -4.89 28.48 -14.75
CA PRO A 113 -4.03 29.36 -13.98
C PRO A 113 -4.16 30.78 -14.56
N GLY A 114 -5.02 31.61 -13.96
CA GLY A 114 -5.11 33.04 -14.26
C GLY A 114 -4.41 33.86 -13.16
N PRO A 115 -3.49 34.79 -13.49
CA PRO A 115 -2.72 35.53 -12.50
C PRO A 115 -3.55 36.68 -11.91
N ALA A 116 -3.72 36.70 -10.60
CA ALA A 116 -4.20 37.89 -9.90
C ALA A 116 -3.04 38.91 -9.81
N LEU A 117 -3.15 39.96 -10.61
CA LEU A 117 -2.37 41.20 -10.49
C LEU A 117 -2.77 41.90 -9.20
N GLY A 118 -1.83 42.03 -8.25
CA GLY A 118 -2.05 42.86 -7.07
C GLY A 118 -1.11 42.56 -5.90
N ALA A 119 0.04 43.24 -5.91
CA ALA A 119 0.84 43.61 -4.74
C ALA A 119 1.76 42.57 -4.04
N ALA A 120 2.97 43.10 -3.79
CA ALA A 120 4.00 42.69 -2.83
C ALA A 120 4.91 41.52 -3.24
N TYR A 121 6.12 41.89 -3.67
CA TYR A 121 7.35 41.14 -3.44
C TYR A 121 7.40 40.68 -1.98
N ASN A 122 7.09 39.42 -1.75
CA ASN A 122 7.40 38.71 -0.52
C ASN A 122 7.72 37.27 -0.89
N SER A 123 8.74 36.74 -0.24
CA SER A 123 9.41 35.45 -0.45
C SER A 123 8.45 34.28 -0.78
N PRO A 124 8.87 33.28 -1.58
CA PRO A 124 8.03 32.15 -1.96
C PRO A 124 7.71 31.29 -0.73
N SER A 125 6.62 31.65 -0.06
CA SER A 125 6.07 30.94 1.09
C SER A 125 5.14 29.83 0.57
N LEU A 126 5.22 28.65 1.20
CA LEU A 126 4.22 27.59 1.05
C LEU A 126 2.91 28.07 1.72
N GLN A 127 2.22 29.04 1.14
CA GLN A 127 0.83 29.31 1.52
C GLN A 127 -0.04 28.26 0.84
N LEU A 128 -0.20 27.11 1.49
CA LEU A 128 -1.12 26.08 1.02
C LEU A 128 -2.50 26.28 1.65
N PRO A 129 -3.59 26.35 0.87
CA PRO A 129 -4.94 26.36 1.40
C PRO A 129 -5.22 25.18 2.34
N SER A 130 -5.76 25.51 3.51
CA SER A 130 -5.67 24.81 4.81
C SER A 130 -6.45 23.49 4.98
N ALA A 131 -6.81 22.76 3.92
CA ALA A 131 -7.51 21.47 4.10
C ALA A 131 -7.17 20.39 3.07
N MET A 132 -6.59 20.77 1.92
CA MET A 132 -6.32 19.86 0.80
C MET A 132 -4.83 19.56 0.58
N SER A 133 -3.96 20.19 1.36
CA SER A 133 -2.54 19.93 1.30
C SER A 133 -2.24 18.66 2.09
N GLY A 134 -2.01 17.55 1.40
CA GLY A 134 -1.34 16.37 1.97
C GLY A 134 0.04 16.68 2.58
N LEU A 135 0.50 17.94 2.54
CA LEU A 135 1.74 18.43 3.13
C LEU A 135 1.48 19.29 4.37
N ILE A 136 2.34 19.10 5.36
CA ILE A 136 2.46 19.94 6.54
C ILE A 136 3.83 20.65 6.46
N PRO A 137 3.88 21.98 6.28
CA PRO A 137 5.16 22.68 6.24
C PRO A 137 5.88 22.54 7.59
N LEU A 138 7.19 22.28 7.53
CA LEU A 138 8.06 22.14 8.70
C LEU A 138 9.17 23.18 8.67
N LYS A 139 9.74 23.48 9.83
CA LYS A 139 10.95 24.31 9.90
C LYS A 139 12.17 23.46 9.58
N MET A 140 13.25 24.10 9.15
CA MET A 140 14.50 23.41 8.81
C MET A 140 15.04 22.52 9.94
N HIS A 141 14.97 23.01 11.18
CA HIS A 141 15.44 22.27 12.35
C HIS A 141 14.57 21.05 12.69
N ASP A 142 13.34 20.98 12.17
CA ASP A 142 12.47 19.83 12.35
C ASP A 142 12.87 18.66 11.44
N PHE A 143 13.72 18.88 10.42
CA PHE A 143 14.21 17.76 9.61
C PHE A 143 15.26 16.95 10.38
N PRO A 144 15.09 15.63 10.53
CA PRO A 144 16.04 14.79 11.25
C PRO A 144 17.44 14.86 10.63
N LYS A 145 18.46 14.95 11.48
CA LYS A 145 19.87 14.96 11.04
C LYS A 145 20.40 13.53 10.97
N GLU A 146 21.06 13.20 9.86
CA GLU A 146 21.61 11.87 9.61
C GLU A 146 22.75 11.51 10.58
N GLU A 147 23.62 12.47 10.90
CA GLU A 147 24.76 12.32 11.82
C GLU A 147 24.39 11.88 13.25
N ASN A 148 23.17 12.18 13.68
CA ASN A 148 22.67 11.80 15.00
C ASN A 148 22.18 10.35 15.05
N ASN A 149 22.09 9.70 13.89
CA ASN A 149 21.54 8.36 13.78
C ASN A 149 22.66 7.31 13.87
N LYS A 150 22.94 6.85 15.09
CA LYS A 150 23.92 5.79 15.37
C LYS A 150 23.35 4.36 15.20
N ASP A 151 22.18 4.23 14.58
CA ASP A 151 21.49 2.95 14.47
C ASP A 151 22.23 1.99 13.54
N ARG A 152 22.31 0.72 13.95
CA ARG A 152 22.92 -0.36 13.15
C ARG A 152 22.07 -0.79 11.94
N GLY A 153 20.94 -0.14 11.69
CA GLY A 153 20.01 -0.43 10.59
C GLY A 153 19.24 -1.74 10.69
N GLU A 154 19.40 -2.52 11.78
CA GLU A 154 18.68 -3.78 12.01
C GLU A 154 17.16 -3.62 11.95
N TRP A 155 16.65 -2.45 12.35
CA TRP A 155 15.23 -2.13 12.39
C TRP A 155 14.74 -1.31 11.19
N VAL A 156 15.59 -1.18 10.17
CA VAL A 156 15.24 -0.57 8.88
C VAL A 156 15.13 -1.69 7.84
N LEU A 157 13.94 -1.83 7.25
CA LEU A 157 13.71 -2.70 6.10
C LEU A 157 13.76 -1.86 4.84
N VAL A 158 14.56 -2.29 3.88
CA VAL A 158 14.64 -1.71 2.52
C VAL A 158 14.35 -2.83 1.53
N ARG A 159 13.37 -2.65 0.66
CA ARG A 159 13.05 -3.52 -0.48
C ARG A 159 13.16 -2.68 -1.74
N ALA A 160 13.69 -3.25 -2.81
CA ALA A 160 13.85 -2.57 -4.09
C ALA A 160 13.19 -3.39 -5.21
N GLU A 161 12.68 -2.72 -6.23
CA GLU A 161 12.28 -3.37 -7.49
C GLU A 161 13.52 -3.94 -8.20
N GLN A 162 13.33 -4.91 -9.10
CA GLN A 162 14.44 -5.64 -9.73
C GLN A 162 15.38 -4.73 -10.53
N ASP A 163 14.83 -3.71 -11.19
CA ASP A 163 15.59 -2.78 -12.04
C ASP A 163 16.02 -1.50 -11.31
N THR A 164 15.92 -1.47 -9.97
CA THR A 164 16.28 -0.30 -9.18
C THR A 164 17.79 -0.17 -9.06
N THR A 165 18.32 0.98 -9.49
CA THR A 165 19.71 1.39 -9.24
C THR A 165 19.78 2.26 -7.98
N TYR A 166 20.33 1.69 -6.90
CA TYR A 166 20.54 2.39 -5.64
C TYR A 166 21.86 1.98 -4.98
N SER A 167 22.40 2.86 -4.14
CA SER A 167 23.52 2.57 -3.25
C SER A 167 23.05 2.64 -1.80
N ARG A 168 23.77 1.99 -0.88
CA ARG A 168 23.46 2.01 0.55
C ARG A 168 24.71 2.43 1.33
N PRO A 169 25.02 3.74 1.43
CA PRO A 169 26.23 4.22 2.08
C PRO A 169 26.27 3.92 3.59
N SER A 170 25.11 3.76 4.22
CA SER A 170 25.01 3.31 5.61
C SER A 170 23.79 2.41 5.82
N PRO A 171 23.72 1.62 6.90
CA PRO A 171 22.56 0.77 7.18
C PRO A 171 21.23 1.54 7.31
N VAL A 172 21.26 2.85 7.53
CA VAL A 172 20.07 3.70 7.64
C VAL A 172 19.89 4.66 6.47
N ALA A 173 20.82 4.68 5.51
CA ALA A 173 20.78 5.61 4.38
C ALA A 173 20.79 4.86 3.03
N VAL A 174 19.96 5.32 2.11
CA VAL A 174 19.83 4.79 0.75
C VAL A 174 20.00 5.96 -0.21
N GLU A 175 20.85 5.84 -1.22
CA GLU A 175 20.87 6.79 -2.34
C GLU A 175 20.18 6.14 -3.54
N LEU A 176 19.02 6.66 -3.91
CA LEU A 176 18.21 6.16 -5.01
C LEU A 176 18.47 6.98 -6.27
N LYS A 177 19.06 6.35 -7.29
CA LYS A 177 19.28 6.97 -8.60
C LYS A 177 18.10 6.72 -9.54
N VAL A 178 17.72 5.47 -9.74
CA VAL A 178 16.64 5.08 -10.66
C VAL A 178 15.85 3.91 -10.08
N GLY A 179 14.54 3.87 -10.33
CA GLY A 179 13.64 2.79 -9.93
C GLY A 179 12.88 3.09 -8.65
N ALA A 180 12.51 2.06 -7.90
CA ALA A 180 11.72 2.20 -6.68
C ALA A 180 12.28 1.44 -5.50
N VAL A 181 12.10 2.03 -4.31
CA VAL A 181 12.38 1.39 -3.02
C VAL A 181 11.21 1.56 -2.07
N LEU A 182 10.94 0.53 -1.28
CA LEU A 182 10.09 0.59 -0.09
C LEU A 182 11.02 0.62 1.12
N VAL A 183 10.81 1.60 1.99
CA VAL A 183 11.57 1.75 3.23
C VAL A 183 10.61 1.78 4.41
N SER A 184 10.89 0.94 5.39
CA SER A 184 10.10 0.76 6.60
C SER A 184 11.01 0.84 7.82
N VAL A 185 10.67 1.70 8.78
CA VAL A 185 11.47 1.92 9.99
C VAL A 185 10.72 1.43 11.21
N ARG A 186 11.40 0.73 12.13
CA ARG A 186 10.82 0.26 13.39
C ARG A 186 11.70 0.70 14.57
N LYS A 187 11.07 0.91 15.73
CA LYS A 187 11.81 1.06 17.00
C LYS A 187 12.67 -0.19 17.29
N PRO A 188 13.86 -0.03 17.89
CA PRO A 188 14.47 1.21 18.40
C PRO A 188 15.02 2.17 17.35
N SER A 189 15.05 1.82 16.06
CA SER A 189 15.57 2.77 15.07
C SER A 189 14.76 4.05 14.98
N THR A 190 15.46 5.17 14.92
CA THR A 190 14.92 6.52 15.02
C THR A 190 14.49 7.06 13.67
N ALA A 191 15.30 6.82 12.63
CA ALA A 191 15.01 7.22 11.27
C ALA A 191 15.75 6.36 10.23
N ALA A 192 15.30 6.46 8.98
CA ALA A 192 16.05 6.09 7.79
C ALA A 192 16.00 7.25 6.79
N PHE A 193 17.01 7.35 5.95
CA PHE A 193 17.19 8.44 4.99
C PHE A 193 17.24 7.87 3.57
N VAL A 194 16.52 8.51 2.66
CA VAL A 194 16.61 8.23 1.23
C VAL A 194 17.01 9.52 0.52
N LYS A 195 18.14 9.50 -0.17
CA LYS A 195 18.65 10.62 -0.95
C LYS A 195 18.34 10.39 -2.42
N THR A 196 17.89 11.44 -3.08
CA THR A 196 17.60 11.52 -4.51
C THR A 196 18.24 12.79 -5.07
N ASP A 197 18.24 12.96 -6.39
CA ASP A 197 18.79 14.16 -7.04
C ASP A 197 18.02 15.45 -6.66
N LEU A 198 16.74 15.33 -6.29
CA LEU A 198 15.88 16.46 -5.92
C LEU A 198 15.91 16.80 -4.43
N GLY A 199 16.42 15.90 -3.58
CA GLY A 199 16.48 16.14 -2.15
C GLY A 199 16.53 14.89 -1.29
N LYS A 200 16.23 15.08 -0.01
CA LYS A 200 16.35 14.06 1.04
C LYS A 200 14.99 13.75 1.65
N ILE A 201 14.71 12.47 1.82
CA ILE A 201 13.53 11.94 2.49
C ILE A 201 13.98 11.30 3.79
N ALA A 202 13.38 11.71 4.91
CA ALA A 202 13.57 11.08 6.20
C ALA A 202 12.29 10.35 6.60
N ILE A 203 12.43 9.08 6.97
CA ILE A 203 11.34 8.22 7.44
C ILE A 203 11.62 7.94 8.90
N THR A 204 10.83 8.52 9.80
CA THR A 204 11.03 8.36 11.24
C THR A 204 10.47 7.03 11.75
N ALA A 205 10.74 6.71 13.01
CA ALA A 205 10.32 5.46 13.66
C ALA A 205 8.83 5.14 13.41
N ASN A 206 8.57 3.90 13.01
CA ASN A 206 7.25 3.38 12.61
C ASN A 206 6.68 3.98 11.31
N GLY A 207 7.47 4.73 10.54
CA GLY A 207 7.09 5.18 9.21
C GLY A 207 7.31 4.11 8.15
N ASP A 208 6.47 4.19 7.10
CA ASP A 208 6.53 3.36 5.90
C ASP A 208 6.35 4.25 4.66
N ALA A 209 7.25 4.13 3.69
CA ALA A 209 7.19 4.91 2.47
C ALA A 209 7.63 4.09 1.26
N VAL A 210 7.02 4.38 0.11
CA VAL A 210 7.51 3.95 -1.20
C VAL A 210 8.04 5.18 -1.93
N ILE A 211 9.29 5.10 -2.37
CA ILE A 211 9.97 6.17 -3.07
C ILE A 211 10.32 5.66 -4.47
N LYS A 212 9.87 6.38 -5.50
CA LYS A 212 10.19 6.11 -6.91
C LYS A 212 10.97 7.28 -7.48
N ASN A 213 12.02 6.99 -8.25
CA ASN A 213 12.73 7.97 -9.07
C ASN A 213 12.78 7.44 -10.51
N THR A 214 11.96 8.00 -11.38
CA THR A 214 11.81 7.54 -12.77
C THR A 214 11.60 8.75 -13.67
N ASP A 215 12.29 8.80 -14.81
CA ASP A 215 12.20 9.88 -15.80
C ASP A 215 12.41 11.29 -15.24
N GLY A 216 13.30 11.43 -14.25
CA GLY A 216 13.56 12.70 -13.56
C GLY A 216 12.38 13.19 -12.71
N VAL A 217 11.47 12.29 -12.32
CA VAL A 217 10.36 12.54 -11.42
C VAL A 217 10.51 11.68 -10.17
N VAL A 218 10.67 12.35 -9.03
CA VAL A 218 10.68 11.69 -7.72
C VAL A 218 9.26 11.67 -7.18
N ARG A 219 8.80 10.49 -6.76
CA ARG A 219 7.54 10.27 -6.07
C ARG A 219 7.80 9.69 -4.70
N VAL A 220 7.17 10.27 -3.69
CA VAL A 220 7.23 9.77 -2.32
C VAL A 220 5.81 9.48 -1.88
N MET A 221 5.45 8.22 -1.68
CA MET A 221 4.14 7.79 -1.19
C MET A 221 4.25 7.48 0.30
N ASN A 222 3.47 8.18 1.14
CA ASN A 222 3.38 7.84 2.55
C ASN A 222 2.33 6.73 2.73
N ILE A 223 2.79 5.52 3.02
CA ILE A 223 1.96 4.33 3.24
C ILE A 223 1.88 3.93 4.72
N ASP A 224 2.35 4.81 5.62
CA ASP A 224 2.12 4.71 7.06
C ASP A 224 0.60 4.73 7.36
N GLY A 225 0.20 4.09 8.45
CA GLY A 225 -1.19 4.00 8.86
C GLY A 225 -1.74 5.29 9.45
N LEU A 226 -0.96 5.96 10.31
CA LEU A 226 -1.48 7.06 11.15
C LEU A 226 -0.47 8.19 11.39
N GLY A 227 0.80 8.03 11.04
CA GLY A 227 1.85 9.00 11.36
C GLY A 227 2.25 9.94 10.22
N ASN A 228 2.62 11.18 10.60
CA ASN A 228 3.36 12.10 9.72
C ASN A 228 4.87 11.78 9.77
N ASN A 229 5.21 10.50 9.63
CA ASN A 229 6.57 9.99 9.81
C ASN A 229 7.45 10.16 8.56
N VAL A 230 6.87 10.55 7.42
CA VAL A 230 7.58 10.80 6.18
C VAL A 230 7.82 12.30 6.04
N ARG A 231 9.08 12.72 6.14
CA ARG A 231 9.52 14.11 6.01
C ARG A 231 10.38 14.25 4.77
N ILE A 232 10.19 15.31 4.01
CA ILE A 232 10.84 15.54 2.73
C ILE A 232 11.47 16.92 2.76
N LYS A 233 12.76 16.97 2.43
CA LYS A 233 13.53 18.20 2.23
C LYS A 233 13.89 18.29 0.76
N LEU A 234 13.26 19.22 0.05
CA LEU A 234 13.58 19.53 -1.35
C LEU A 234 14.70 20.58 -1.36
N GLU A 235 15.85 20.21 -1.92
CA GLU A 235 17.05 21.05 -1.96
C GLU A 235 17.87 20.92 -3.25
N GLY A 236 17.48 20.02 -4.17
CA GLY A 236 18.14 19.80 -5.46
C GLY A 236 17.40 20.43 -6.65
N GLY A 237 18.08 20.51 -7.79
CA GLY A 237 17.50 21.00 -9.06
C GLY A 237 16.84 22.38 -8.95
N PRO A 238 15.56 22.56 -9.36
CA PRO A 238 14.84 23.84 -9.31
C PRO A 238 14.50 24.28 -7.87
N PHE A 239 14.78 23.43 -6.88
CA PHE A 239 14.64 23.73 -5.46
C PHE A 239 15.96 24.18 -4.82
N ALA A 240 17.06 24.17 -5.59
CA ALA A 240 18.34 24.72 -5.16
C ALA A 240 18.24 26.26 -5.13
N GLY A 241 18.20 26.84 -3.94
CA GLY A 241 18.00 28.28 -3.78
C GLY A 241 17.21 28.64 -2.51
N SER A 242 16.66 29.85 -2.49
CA SER A 242 16.09 30.50 -1.29
C SER A 242 15.08 29.61 -0.54
N ASP A 243 15.46 29.29 0.70
CA ASP A 243 14.76 28.46 1.67
C ASP A 243 14.39 27.07 1.14
N ALA A 244 15.33 26.11 1.24
CA ALA A 244 15.01 24.71 0.98
C ALA A 244 13.75 24.29 1.75
N LYS A 245 12.87 23.54 1.10
CA LYS A 245 11.50 23.33 1.58
C LYS A 245 11.42 22.02 2.34
N VAL A 246 11.06 22.11 3.62
CA VAL A 246 10.83 20.95 4.47
C VAL A 246 9.33 20.77 4.69
N VAL A 247 8.84 19.57 4.40
CA VAL A 247 7.43 19.21 4.55
C VAL A 247 7.30 17.82 5.18
N ALA A 248 6.27 17.61 5.99
CA ALA A 248 5.79 16.27 6.33
C ALA A 248 4.67 15.88 5.36
N LEU A 249 4.69 14.64 4.89
CA LEU A 249 3.66 14.08 4.02
C LEU A 249 2.66 13.30 4.87
N LYS A 250 1.37 13.58 4.72
CA LYS A 250 0.29 12.86 5.41
C LYS A 250 0.12 11.44 4.86
N PRO A 251 -0.30 10.46 5.68
CA PRO A 251 -0.72 9.14 5.22
C PRO A 251 -1.72 9.21 4.06
N GLY A 252 -1.52 8.38 3.04
CA GLY A 252 -2.43 8.29 1.89
C GLY A 252 -2.20 9.35 0.81
N PHE A 253 -1.19 10.20 0.99
CA PHE A 253 -0.76 11.17 0.01
C PHE A 253 0.60 10.81 -0.57
N GLU A 254 0.80 11.25 -1.81
CA GLU A 254 2.09 11.25 -2.48
C GLU A 254 2.54 12.68 -2.77
N LEU A 255 3.84 12.93 -2.60
CA LEU A 255 4.52 14.10 -3.16
C LEU A 255 5.14 13.68 -4.49
N VAL A 256 4.92 14.48 -5.53
CA VAL A 256 5.57 14.36 -6.83
C VAL A 256 6.46 15.59 -7.02
N ALA A 257 7.73 15.41 -7.35
CA ALA A 257 8.67 16.49 -7.61
C ALA A 257 9.48 16.18 -8.88
N SER A 258 9.84 17.21 -9.64
CA SER A 258 10.66 17.06 -10.85
C SER A 258 11.55 18.28 -11.06
N GLU A 259 12.62 18.11 -11.85
CA GLU A 259 13.47 19.22 -12.29
C GLU A 259 12.79 20.15 -13.28
N ARG A 260 11.83 19.61 -14.05
CA ARG A 260 11.00 20.34 -15.00
C ARG A 260 9.61 20.61 -14.42
N THR A 261 8.89 21.54 -15.02
CA THR A 261 7.47 21.73 -14.71
C THR A 261 6.71 20.42 -14.94
N LEU A 262 5.86 20.08 -13.97
CA LEU A 262 5.07 18.86 -13.98
C LEU A 262 4.00 18.92 -15.08
N LYS A 263 3.94 17.84 -15.85
CA LYS A 263 2.92 17.59 -16.87
C LYS A 263 1.79 16.78 -16.26
N ARG A 264 0.63 16.75 -16.94
CA ARG A 264 -0.51 15.90 -16.54
C ARG A 264 -0.14 14.42 -16.44
N SER A 265 0.75 13.94 -17.31
CA SER A 265 1.29 12.57 -17.26
C SER A 265 2.08 12.28 -15.98
N ASP A 266 2.71 13.31 -15.39
CA ASP A 266 3.44 13.17 -14.12
C ASP A 266 2.48 13.19 -12.93
N LEU A 267 1.31 13.81 -13.04
CA LEU A 267 0.32 13.77 -11.96
C LEU A 267 -0.55 12.50 -11.99
N ARG A 268 -0.68 11.88 -13.17
CA ARG A 268 -1.44 10.64 -13.39
C ARG A 268 -0.64 9.69 -14.29
N PRO A 269 0.43 9.08 -13.76
CA PRO A 269 1.17 8.08 -14.50
C PRO A 269 0.28 6.86 -14.76
N LYS A 270 0.59 6.09 -15.81
CA LYS A 270 -0.14 4.87 -16.17
C LYS A 270 0.40 3.65 -15.40
N ASP A 271 0.60 3.79 -14.09
CA ASP A 271 1.16 2.76 -13.21
C ASP A 271 0.09 1.91 -12.50
N GLY A 272 -1.17 2.04 -12.91
CA GLY A 272 -2.30 1.33 -12.32
C GLY A 272 -2.79 1.89 -10.98
N ILE A 273 -2.13 2.90 -10.41
CA ILE A 273 -2.50 3.49 -9.11
C ILE A 273 -3.44 4.69 -9.31
N GLY A 274 -4.66 4.58 -8.80
CA GLY A 274 -5.66 5.64 -8.83
C GLY A 274 -5.23 6.86 -8.01
N ARG A 275 -5.36 8.06 -8.57
CA ARG A 275 -4.97 9.33 -7.93
C ARG A 275 -6.06 10.38 -8.03
N ARG A 276 -6.27 11.13 -6.95
CA ARG A 276 -7.25 12.23 -6.84
C ARG A 276 -6.69 13.41 -6.06
N LYS A 277 -7.46 14.51 -6.02
CA LYS A 277 -7.15 15.74 -5.26
C LYS A 277 -5.75 16.28 -5.57
N ALA A 278 -5.38 16.28 -6.85
CA ALA A 278 -4.09 16.79 -7.30
C ALA A 278 -3.98 18.29 -7.02
N SER A 279 -2.94 18.69 -6.29
CA SER A 279 -2.62 20.08 -5.99
C SER A 279 -1.20 20.39 -6.40
N VAL A 280 -1.03 21.30 -7.36
CA VAL A 280 0.28 21.71 -7.87
C VAL A 280 0.82 22.83 -6.99
N VAL A 281 2.09 22.69 -6.59
CA VAL A 281 2.78 23.59 -5.67
C VAL A 281 4.14 24.00 -6.24
N LEU A 282 4.85 24.90 -5.58
CA LEU A 282 6.21 25.31 -5.95
C LEU A 282 6.36 25.67 -7.44
N LYS A 283 5.51 26.58 -7.93
CA LYS A 283 5.53 27.07 -9.32
C LYS A 283 5.45 25.95 -10.39
N GLY A 284 4.82 24.82 -10.06
CA GLY A 284 4.64 23.73 -11.00
C GLY A 284 5.71 22.64 -10.96
N TYR A 285 6.75 22.77 -10.13
CA TYR A 285 7.82 21.76 -10.02
C TYR A 285 7.51 20.65 -9.03
N ALA A 286 6.53 20.84 -8.15
CA ALA A 286 6.06 19.83 -7.24
C ALA A 286 4.53 19.78 -7.19
N ALA A 287 3.98 18.65 -6.78
CA ALA A 287 2.55 18.47 -6.60
C ALA A 287 2.27 17.41 -5.53
N VAL A 288 1.04 17.41 -5.06
CA VAL A 288 0.55 16.48 -4.05
C VAL A 288 -0.69 15.80 -4.59
N ASN A 289 -0.74 14.47 -4.52
CA ASN A 289 -1.93 13.71 -4.87
C ASN A 289 -2.32 12.81 -3.70
N GLN A 290 -3.62 12.51 -3.58
CA GLN A 290 -4.08 11.39 -2.76
C GLN A 290 -4.12 10.14 -3.64
N PHE A 291 -3.48 9.06 -3.22
CA PHE A 291 -3.48 7.79 -3.96
C PHE A 291 -4.50 6.80 -3.39
N SER A 292 -4.96 5.87 -4.22
CA SER A 292 -5.86 4.78 -3.80
C SER A 292 -5.06 3.62 -3.25
N VAL A 293 -5.28 3.34 -1.96
CA VAL A 293 -4.65 2.21 -1.26
C VAL A 293 -5.04 0.87 -1.91
N ASP A 294 -6.26 0.73 -2.40
CA ASP A 294 -6.73 -0.50 -3.06
C ASP A 294 -5.96 -0.76 -4.36
N THR A 295 -5.87 0.23 -5.24
CA THR A 295 -5.09 0.07 -6.48
C THR A 295 -3.59 -0.05 -6.22
N LEU A 296 -3.07 0.55 -5.14
CA LEU A 296 -1.68 0.41 -4.72
C LEU A 296 -1.37 -1.04 -4.31
N LEU A 297 -2.26 -1.70 -3.56
CA LEU A 297 -2.13 -3.10 -3.16
C LEU A 297 -2.12 -4.08 -4.34
N GLN A 298 -2.67 -3.65 -5.48
CA GLN A 298 -2.81 -4.49 -6.68
C GLN A 298 -1.73 -4.20 -7.74
N SER A 299 -1.25 -2.96 -7.83
CA SER A 299 -0.42 -2.49 -8.97
C SER A 299 1.01 -2.11 -8.59
N CYS A 300 1.34 -1.97 -7.30
CA CYS A 300 2.70 -1.65 -6.87
C CYS A 300 3.48 -2.93 -6.57
N ASP A 301 4.44 -3.28 -7.42
CA ASP A 301 5.22 -4.52 -7.34
C ASP A 301 5.82 -4.77 -5.95
N LEU A 302 6.39 -3.74 -5.32
CA LEU A 302 6.94 -3.82 -3.95
C LEU A 302 5.88 -4.23 -2.92
N VAL A 303 4.67 -3.68 -3.02
CA VAL A 303 3.57 -3.94 -2.10
C VAL A 303 2.91 -5.29 -2.40
N VAL A 304 2.72 -5.61 -3.68
CA VAL A 304 2.20 -6.90 -4.16
C VAL A 304 3.11 -8.03 -3.70
N ALA A 305 4.42 -7.89 -3.84
CA ALA A 305 5.40 -8.87 -3.38
C ALA A 305 5.30 -9.11 -1.87
N ILE A 306 5.12 -8.05 -1.08
CA ILE A 306 4.90 -8.16 0.37
C ILE A 306 3.58 -8.88 0.68
N ASN A 307 2.51 -8.56 -0.05
CA ASN A 307 1.18 -9.15 0.14
C ASN A 307 1.16 -10.65 -0.19
N GLN A 308 1.85 -11.06 -1.25
CA GLN A 308 1.92 -12.47 -1.65
C GLN A 308 2.89 -13.28 -0.78
N ASN A 309 4.02 -12.69 -0.41
CA ASN A 309 5.11 -13.37 0.30
C ASN A 309 5.40 -12.71 1.64
N THR A 310 4.38 -12.64 2.51
CA THR A 310 4.54 -12.07 3.84
C THR A 310 5.37 -12.99 4.74
N THR A 311 6.70 -12.84 4.69
CA THR A 311 7.64 -13.72 5.42
C THR A 311 7.97 -13.25 6.84
N GLY A 312 7.71 -11.98 7.17
CA GLY A 312 8.21 -11.37 8.40
C GLY A 312 7.18 -10.58 9.20
N VAL A 313 7.57 -10.23 10.44
CA VAL A 313 6.77 -9.37 11.32
C VAL A 313 6.72 -7.92 10.81
N LYS A 314 7.78 -7.46 10.13
CA LYS A 314 7.86 -6.10 9.59
C LYS A 314 6.88 -5.93 8.40
N GLU A 315 6.85 -6.89 7.49
CA GLU A 315 5.95 -6.94 6.35
C GLU A 315 4.46 -6.95 6.76
N ARG A 316 4.10 -7.78 7.75
CA ARG A 316 2.73 -7.80 8.30
C ARG A 316 2.29 -6.45 8.87
N ARG A 317 3.23 -5.73 9.49
CA ARG A 317 2.95 -4.40 10.05
C ARG A 317 2.55 -3.43 8.95
N ILE A 318 3.33 -3.38 7.85
CA ILE A 318 3.07 -2.50 6.71
C ILE A 318 1.64 -2.71 6.18
N LEU A 319 1.23 -3.97 5.95
CA LEU A 319 -0.12 -4.28 5.47
C LEU A 319 -1.22 -3.89 6.47
N SER A 320 -0.99 -4.10 7.77
CA SER A 320 -1.89 -3.63 8.84
C SER A 320 -2.02 -2.11 8.84
N ASP A 321 -0.91 -1.39 8.69
CA ASP A 321 -0.90 0.07 8.72
C ASP A 321 -1.58 0.64 7.46
N MET A 322 -1.33 0.06 6.29
CA MET A 322 -2.09 0.38 5.07
C MET A 322 -3.60 0.14 5.22
N SER A 323 -4.00 -0.90 5.94
CA SER A 323 -5.42 -1.18 6.21
C SER A 323 -6.05 -0.10 7.10
N LYS A 324 -5.33 0.38 8.13
CA LYS A 324 -5.78 1.50 8.97
C LYS A 324 -5.88 2.80 8.17
N MET A 325 -4.88 3.07 7.34
CA MET A 325 -4.89 4.22 6.43
C MET A 325 -6.11 4.17 5.51
N ALA A 326 -6.38 3.04 4.87
CA ALA A 326 -7.55 2.88 4.00
C ALA A 326 -8.86 3.16 4.75
N ALA A 327 -9.00 2.69 5.98
CA ALA A 327 -10.18 2.96 6.81
C ALA A 327 -10.35 4.46 7.10
N VAL A 328 -9.27 5.15 7.48
CA VAL A 328 -9.29 6.60 7.74
C VAL A 328 -9.62 7.40 6.48
N LEU A 329 -8.97 7.08 5.35
CA LEU A 329 -9.25 7.76 4.09
C LEU A 329 -10.69 7.56 3.65
N ASN A 330 -11.22 6.34 3.79
CA ASN A 330 -12.62 6.06 3.48
C ASN A 330 -13.55 6.88 4.38
N MET A 331 -13.30 6.96 5.68
CA MET A 331 -14.10 7.81 6.59
C MET A 331 -14.05 9.29 6.21
N MET A 332 -12.86 9.82 5.88
CA MET A 332 -12.69 11.23 5.48
C MET A 332 -13.34 11.56 4.14
N ASP A 333 -13.42 10.58 3.24
CA ASP A 333 -13.95 10.74 1.89
C ASP A 333 -15.39 10.22 1.75
N SER A 334 -16.04 9.80 2.84
CA SER A 334 -17.43 9.30 2.91
C SER A 334 -18.51 10.37 2.70
N ALA A 335 -18.17 11.54 2.16
CA ALA A 335 -19.17 12.40 1.53
C ALA A 335 -19.84 11.60 0.38
N PRO A 336 -21.17 11.66 0.23
CA PRO A 336 -21.89 10.81 -0.72
C PRO A 336 -21.33 10.98 -2.13
N GLY A 337 -20.74 9.91 -2.67
CA GLY A 337 -20.19 9.85 -4.04
C GLY A 337 -18.66 9.99 -4.19
N GLN A 338 -17.86 10.15 -3.13
CA GLN A 338 -16.40 10.31 -3.26
C GLN A 338 -15.53 9.21 -2.63
N GLY A 339 -16.12 8.17 -2.05
CA GLY A 339 -15.36 7.02 -1.54
C GLY A 339 -14.83 6.11 -2.65
N TYR A 340 -13.69 5.44 -2.43
CA TYR A 340 -13.35 4.21 -3.19
C TYR A 340 -14.22 3.09 -2.62
N VAL A 341 -15.51 3.10 -2.98
CA VAL A 341 -16.45 2.06 -2.53
C VAL A 341 -16.21 0.81 -3.36
N ARG A 342 -15.66 -0.21 -2.72
CA ARG A 342 -15.71 -1.58 -3.25
C ARG A 342 -17.15 -2.05 -3.08
N GLU A 343 -17.91 -2.15 -4.17
CA GLU A 343 -19.06 -3.06 -4.20
C GLU A 343 -18.53 -4.48 -4.03
N VAL A 344 -18.49 -4.95 -2.78
CA VAL A 344 -18.30 -6.37 -2.53
C VAL A 344 -19.61 -7.03 -2.93
N ASN A 345 -19.68 -7.48 -4.19
CA ASN A 345 -20.73 -8.36 -4.66
C ASN A 345 -20.62 -9.69 -3.92
N TYR A 346 -21.22 -9.77 -2.74
CA TYR A 346 -21.56 -11.05 -2.14
C TYR A 346 -22.64 -11.67 -3.03
N LYS A 347 -22.22 -12.48 -4.01
CA LYS A 347 -23.09 -13.50 -4.57
C LYS A 347 -23.38 -14.48 -3.44
N LEU A 348 -24.41 -14.20 -2.65
CA LEU A 348 -25.04 -15.17 -1.78
C LEU A 348 -25.48 -16.33 -2.67
N ALA A 349 -24.78 -17.45 -2.54
CA ALA A 349 -25.24 -18.72 -3.06
C ALA A 349 -26.54 -19.07 -2.32
N GLN A 350 -27.68 -18.74 -2.91
CA GLN A 350 -28.95 -19.33 -2.52
C GLN A 350 -28.91 -20.80 -2.92
N THR A 351 -28.40 -21.64 -2.01
CA THR A 351 -28.55 -23.08 -2.10
C THR A 351 -30.03 -23.38 -1.85
N LYS A 352 -30.69 -23.91 -2.88
CA LYS A 352 -32.05 -24.42 -2.87
C LYS A 352 -32.28 -25.32 -1.64
N GLN A 353 -33.07 -24.87 -0.67
CA GLN A 353 -33.90 -25.77 0.15
C GLN A 353 -35.27 -25.82 -0.52
N ASN A 354 -35.42 -26.78 -1.42
CA ASN A 354 -36.70 -27.32 -1.84
C ASN A 354 -36.44 -28.79 -2.17
N GLN A 355 -36.49 -29.61 -1.12
CA GLN A 355 -36.76 -31.05 -1.15
C GLN A 355 -36.79 -31.55 0.30
N GLN A 356 -37.99 -31.52 0.89
CA GLN A 356 -38.63 -32.68 1.51
C GLN A 356 -40.11 -32.40 1.71
#